data_AF-A0A8S8YG24-F1
#
_entry.id   AF-A0A8S8YG24-F1
#
_cell.length_a   1.000
_cell.length_b   1.000
_cell.length_c   1.000
_cell.angle_alpha   90.00
_cell.angle_beta   90.00
_cell.angle_gamma   90.00
#
_symmetry.space_group_name_H-M   'P 1'
#
loop_
_entity.id
_entity.type
_entity.pdbx_description
1 polymer ?
#
loop_
_entity_poly.entity_id
_entity_poly.type
_entity_poly.pdbx_seq_one_letter_code
_entity_poly.pdbx_strand_id
1 'polypeptide(L)' 'MTKDDDVARLAEIKTFRGMRHRSGHKVRGQRLRSNGRRGSALGVQRKK' A
#
# COMPACT_ATOMS: atom_id res chain seq x y z
N MET A 1 3.52 -16.11 -17.36
CA MET A 1 4.18 -15.42 -16.23
C MET A 1 3.20 -14.43 -15.68
N THR A 2 2.69 -14.74 -14.49
CA THR A 2 1.58 -14.04 -13.88
C THR A 2 2.09 -12.79 -13.16
N LYS A 3 1.27 -11.74 -13.09
CA LYS A 3 1.63 -10.48 -12.39
C LYS A 3 2.04 -10.73 -10.93
N ASP A 4 1.47 -11.76 -10.32
CA ASP A 4 1.78 -12.14 -8.94
C ASP A 4 3.18 -12.76 -8.82
N ASP A 5 3.64 -13.52 -9.82
CA ASP A 5 5.01 -14.06 -9.86
C ASP A 5 6.04 -12.93 -9.96
N ASP A 6 5.77 -11.91 -10.77
CA ASP A 6 6.64 -10.75 -10.91
C ASP A 6 6.75 -9.97 -9.60
N VAL A 7 5.62 -9.79 -8.89
CA VAL A 7 5.61 -9.12 -7.59
C VAL A 7 6.30 -9.96 -6.52
N ALA A 8 6.10 -11.28 -6.52
CA ALA A 8 6.75 -12.21 -5.60
C ALA A 8 8.28 -12.17 -5.78
N ARG A 9 8.76 -12.26 -7.02
CA ARG A 9 10.19 -12.13 -7.37
C ARG A 9 10.77 -10.80 -6.91
N LEU A 10 10.07 -9.68 -7.15
CA LEU A 10 10.53 -8.37 -6.71
C LEU A 10 10.59 -8.22 -5.19
N ALA A 11 9.66 -8.86 -4.47
CA ALA A 11 9.61 -8.88 -3.01
C ALA A 11 10.71 -9.77 -2.41
N GLU A 12 11.04 -10.88 -3.06
CA GLU A 12 12.13 -11.78 -2.67
C GLU A 12 13.50 -11.10 -2.77
N ILE A 13 13.76 -10.39 -3.88
CA ILE A 13 15.00 -9.63 -4.11
C ILE A 13 15.06 -8.34 -3.25
N LYS A 14 14.03 -8.05 -2.45
CA LYS A 14 13.93 -6.87 -1.54
C LYS A 14 14.10 -5.52 -2.25
N THR A 15 13.68 -5.42 -3.51
CA THR A 15 13.64 -4.15 -4.22
C THR A 15 12.65 -3.17 -3.58
N PHE A 16 12.82 -1.86 -3.78
CA PHE A 16 11.88 -0.85 -3.25
C PHE A 16 10.42 -1.16 -3.62
N ARG A 17 10.15 -1.45 -4.90
CA ARG A 17 8.81 -1.81 -5.37
C ARG A 17 8.29 -3.07 -4.68
N GLY A 18 9.12 -4.12 -4.56
CA GLY A 18 8.76 -5.36 -3.89
C GLY A 18 8.41 -5.17 -2.41
N MET A 19 9.22 -4.41 -1.66
CA MET A 19 8.93 -4.11 -0.26
C MET A 19 7.66 -3.26 -0.10
N ARG A 20 7.40 -2.32 -1.01
CA ARG A 20 6.16 -1.54 -1.03
C ARG A 20 4.94 -2.40 -1.33
N HIS A 21 5.06 -3.34 -2.28
CA HIS A 21 4.01 -4.34 -2.55
C HIS A 21 3.72 -5.22 -1.33
N ARG A 22 4.75 -5.75 -0.66
CA ARG A 22 4.58 -6.57 0.56
C ARG A 22 3.91 -5.81 1.70
N SER A 23 4.27 -4.54 1.89
CA SER A 23 3.68 -3.68 2.93
C SER A 23 2.35 -3.04 2.55
N GLY A 24 1.82 -3.30 1.34
CA GLY A 24 0.55 -2.75 0.87
C GLY A 24 0.58 -1.24 0.55
N HIS A 25 1.76 -0.64 0.44
CA HIS A 25 1.90 0.78 0.14
C HIS A 25 1.94 1.05 -1.37
N LYS A 26 1.49 2.26 -1.76
CA LYS A 26 1.53 2.75 -3.14
C LYS A 26 2.96 2.77 -3.69
N VAL A 27 3.16 2.23 -4.89
CA VAL A 27 4.49 2.01 -5.49
C VAL A 27 5.05 3.16 -6.32
N ARG A 28 4.20 4.12 -6.74
CA ARG A 28 4.55 5.20 -7.69
C ARG A 28 4.95 6.53 -7.03
N GLY A 29 5.47 6.51 -5.81
CA GLY A 29 5.89 7.75 -5.11
C GLY A 29 4.76 8.68 -4.68
N GLN A 30 3.52 8.18 -4.60
CA GLN A 30 2.38 8.96 -4.15
C GLN A 30 2.53 9.37 -2.67
N ARG A 31 2.16 10.62 -2.33
CA ARG A 31 2.18 11.14 -0.95
C ARG A 31 1.14 10.41 -0.07
N LEU A 32 1.56 9.91 1.09
CA LEU A 32 0.75 9.06 1.99
C LEU A 32 0.29 9.74 3.29
N ARG A 33 0.75 10.97 3.59
CA ARG A 33 0.49 11.61 4.89
C ARG A 33 -1.00 11.79 5.20
N SER A 34 -1.73 12.36 4.24
CA SER A 34 -3.16 12.69 4.36
C SER A 34 -4.07 11.78 3.51
N ASN A 35 -3.53 11.09 2.50
CA ASN A 35 -4.32 10.37 1.50
C ASN A 35 -4.33 8.85 1.76
N GLY A 36 -5.43 8.18 1.37
CA GLY A 36 -5.54 6.73 1.51
C GLY A 36 -5.83 6.24 2.93
N ARG A 37 -6.24 7.15 3.83
CA ARG A 37 -6.78 6.78 5.14
C ARG A 37 -8.16 6.17 4.95
N ARG A 38 -8.37 4.98 5.49
CA ARG A 38 -9.68 4.29 5.51
C ARG A 38 -10.20 4.34 6.95
N GLY A 39 -11.49 4.65 7.11
CA GLY A 39 -12.17 4.72 8.41
C GLY A 39 -12.58 6.13 8.85
N SER A 40 -13.14 6.18 10.07
CA SER A 40 -13.31 7.37 10.92
C SER A 40 -12.20 8.40 10.81
N ALA A 41 -12.50 9.69 10.59
CA ALA A 41 -11.64 10.68 11.24
C ALA A 41 -11.75 10.45 12.76
N LEU A 42 -10.61 10.51 13.48
CA LEU A 42 -10.60 10.40 14.94
C LEU A 42 -11.59 11.40 15.54
N GLY A 43 -12.52 10.91 16.37
CA GLY A 43 -13.55 11.73 17.00
C GLY A 43 -14.81 12.00 16.17
N VAL A 44 -14.92 11.46 14.94
CA VAL A 44 -16.14 11.63 14.13
C VAL A 44 -17.00 10.37 14.19
N GLN A 45 -18.15 10.48 14.87
CA GLN A 45 -19.22 9.49 14.83
C GLN A 45 -20.18 9.84 13.67
N ARG A 46 -20.41 8.87 12.78
CA ARG A 46 -21.52 9.01 11.81
C ARG A 46 -22.83 8.80 12.56
N LYS A 47 -23.73 9.78 12.50
CA LYS A 47 -25.11 9.57 12.95
C LYS A 47 -25.70 8.40 12.15
N LYS A 48 -26.34 7.49 12.87
CA LYS A 48 -27.01 6.32 12.30
C LYS A 48 -28.32 6.74 11.65
#